data_AF-A0A7C8V935-F1
#
_entry.id   AF-A0A7C8V935-F1
#
_cell.length_a   1.000
_cell.length_b   1.000
_cell.length_c   1.000
_cell.angle_alpha   90.00
_cell.angle_beta   90.00
_cell.angle_gamma   90.00
#
_symmetry.space_group_name_H-M   'P 1'
#
loop_
_entity.id
_entity.type
_entity.pdbx_description
1 polymer ?
#
loop_
_entity_poly.entity_id
_entity_poly.type
_entity_poly.pdbx_seq_one_letter_code
_entity_poly.pdbx_strand_id
1 'polypeptide(L)'
;MNRLFGTKATGPKPTLDDAISKIDTRVSSLDVQISKLNAELATYQSKMSKMRDGPAKNSVKTKALSVLKRRKQYETQRDQLMNQSWNMEQANMMTDNLKNVMTTVDALKTTNQTLKKQYGKIDIDKIEQLQDEMADLLEIGNDINASLARAYDVPDDIDESELDAELEALGAEAELGWSEANMESEIPSFLQEEVPTFIDGGKDEVKPVKEAAA
;
A
#
# COMPACT_ATOMS: atom_id res chain seq x y z
N MET A 1 -0.38 23.26 -38.03
CA MET A 1 0.01 21.95 -37.44
C MET A 1 -1.20 21.33 -36.76
N ASN A 2 -1.52 20.09 -37.14
CA ASN A 2 -2.71 19.34 -36.75
C ASN A 2 -2.74 18.99 -35.25
N ARG A 3 -3.87 19.25 -34.60
CA ARG A 3 -4.21 18.70 -33.27
C ARG A 3 -5.13 17.51 -33.51
N LEU A 4 -4.57 16.30 -33.53
CA LEU A 4 -5.29 15.09 -34.00
C LEU A 4 -5.75 14.11 -32.92
N PHE A 5 -5.47 14.30 -31.63
CA PHE A 5 -6.10 13.50 -30.56
C PHE A 5 -6.19 14.29 -29.25
N GLY A 6 -7.37 14.26 -28.61
CA GLY A 6 -7.60 14.76 -27.26
C GLY A 6 -8.59 15.93 -27.21
N THR A 7 -9.85 15.61 -26.87
CA THR A 7 -10.86 16.57 -26.42
C THR A 7 -10.26 17.47 -25.33
N LYS A 8 -10.54 18.78 -25.38
CA LYS A 8 -10.23 19.68 -24.25
C LYS A 8 -10.88 19.06 -23.01
N ALA A 9 -10.09 18.72 -21.99
CA ALA A 9 -10.66 18.36 -20.69
C ALA A 9 -11.50 19.55 -20.20
N THR A 10 -12.82 19.41 -20.25
CA THR A 10 -13.79 20.42 -19.78
C THR A 10 -14.03 20.32 -18.27
N GLY A 11 -13.21 19.54 -17.56
CA GLY A 11 -13.25 19.43 -16.10
C GLY A 11 -12.34 20.45 -15.42
N PRO A 12 -12.58 20.75 -14.13
CA PRO A 12 -11.63 21.50 -13.33
C PRO A 12 -10.23 20.86 -13.40
N LYS A 13 -9.18 21.70 -13.40
CA LYS A 13 -7.80 21.20 -13.36
C LYS A 13 -7.63 20.39 -12.06
N PRO A 14 -6.98 19.21 -12.11
CA PRO A 14 -6.76 18.40 -10.92
C PRO A 14 -6.11 19.23 -9.81
N THR A 15 -6.65 19.16 -8.60
CA THR A 15 -6.04 19.79 -7.43
C THR A 15 -5.01 18.87 -6.77
N LEU A 16 -4.20 19.41 -5.85
CA LEU A 16 -3.33 18.58 -5.00
C LEU A 16 -4.16 17.58 -4.19
N ASP A 17 -5.32 18.00 -3.66
CA ASP A 17 -6.25 17.14 -2.92
C ASP A 17 -6.80 15.98 -3.78
N ASP A 18 -7.13 16.25 -5.05
CA ASP A 18 -7.58 15.21 -5.99
C ASP A 18 -6.49 14.17 -6.25
N ALA A 19 -5.24 14.62 -6.31
CA ALA A 19 -4.09 13.75 -6.55
C ALA A 19 -3.72 12.95 -5.29
N ILE A 20 -3.74 13.55 -4.09
CA ILE A 20 -3.58 12.87 -2.80
C ILE A 20 -4.64 11.77 -2.68
N SER A 21 -5.92 12.09 -2.91
CA SER A 21 -7.03 11.13 -2.83
C SER A 21 -6.86 9.92 -3.79
N LYS A 22 -6.31 10.15 -4.98
CA LYS A 22 -6.01 9.07 -5.94
C LYS A 22 -4.86 8.18 -5.47
N ILE A 23 -3.83 8.79 -4.88
CA ILE A 23 -2.71 8.05 -4.28
C ILE A 23 -3.23 7.18 -3.13
N ASP A 24 -4.04 7.72 -2.24
CA ASP A 24 -4.62 6.99 -1.11
C ASP A 24 -5.48 5.80 -1.55
N THR A 25 -6.27 5.98 -2.61
CA THR A 25 -7.04 4.88 -3.22
C THR A 25 -6.13 3.77 -3.74
N ARG A 26 -5.00 4.15 -4.35
CA ARG A 26 -4.03 3.18 -4.89
C ARG A 26 -3.26 2.48 -3.79
N VAL A 27 -2.87 3.19 -2.72
CA VAL A 27 -2.27 2.63 -1.51
C VAL A 27 -3.22 1.60 -0.89
N SER A 28 -4.49 1.95 -0.70
CA SER A 28 -5.51 1.02 -0.19
C SER A 28 -5.65 -0.24 -1.05
N SER A 29 -5.59 -0.09 -2.38
CA SER A 29 -5.63 -1.24 -3.29
C SER A 29 -4.40 -2.14 -3.15
N LEU A 30 -3.20 -1.55 -3.00
CA LEU A 30 -1.97 -2.29 -2.75
C LEU A 30 -2.02 -3.02 -1.41
N ASP A 31 -2.52 -2.38 -0.34
CA ASP A 31 -2.67 -3.01 0.98
C ASP A 31 -3.58 -4.25 0.91
N VAL A 32 -4.68 -4.19 0.13
CA VAL A 32 -5.54 -5.36 -0.11
C VAL A 32 -4.79 -6.48 -0.85
N GLN A 33 -3.92 -6.16 -1.82
CA GLN A 33 -3.11 -7.17 -2.51
C GLN A 33 -2.05 -7.78 -1.58
N ILE A 34 -1.38 -6.95 -0.78
CA ILE A 34 -0.39 -7.39 0.22
C ILE A 34 -1.06 -8.33 1.23
N SER A 35 -2.25 -7.98 1.73
CA SER A 35 -3.04 -8.83 2.65
C SER A 35 -3.36 -10.21 2.04
N LYS A 36 -3.75 -10.27 0.77
CA LYS A 36 -4.00 -11.54 0.06
C LYS A 36 -2.73 -12.39 -0.04
N LEU A 37 -1.60 -11.77 -0.39
CA LEU A 37 -0.31 -12.47 -0.48
C LEU A 37 0.15 -12.97 0.89
N ASN A 38 -0.09 -12.21 1.98
CA ASN A 38 0.18 -12.67 3.35
C ASN A 38 -0.64 -13.90 3.72
N ALA A 39 -1.94 -13.94 3.37
CA ALA A 39 -2.78 -15.13 3.62
C ALA A 39 -2.30 -16.35 2.81
N GLU A 40 -1.84 -16.15 1.58
CA GLU A 40 -1.25 -17.22 0.77
C GLU A 40 0.07 -17.73 1.36
N LEU A 41 0.94 -16.82 1.81
CA LEU A 41 2.20 -17.16 2.51
C LEU A 41 1.95 -17.98 3.78
N ALA A 42 0.98 -17.59 4.60
CA ALA A 42 0.58 -18.33 5.79
C ALA A 42 0.13 -19.76 5.46
N THR A 43 -0.57 -19.95 4.34
CA THR A 43 -0.98 -21.27 3.85
C THR A 43 0.23 -22.12 3.46
N TYR A 44 1.19 -21.55 2.74
CA TYR A 44 2.43 -22.27 2.41
C TYR A 44 3.24 -22.63 3.65
N GLN A 45 3.32 -21.75 4.64
CA GLN A 45 4.01 -22.02 5.90
C GLN A 45 3.39 -23.18 6.68
N SER A 46 2.05 -23.16 6.84
CA SER A 46 1.32 -24.26 7.50
C SER A 46 1.51 -25.59 6.76
N LYS A 47 1.60 -25.55 5.43
CA LYS A 47 1.89 -26.75 4.63
C LYS A 47 3.32 -27.23 4.85
N MET A 48 4.30 -26.34 4.81
CA MET A 48 5.72 -26.69 4.97
C MET A 48 6.05 -27.21 6.38
N SER A 49 5.41 -26.68 7.44
CA SER A 49 5.63 -27.14 8.81
C SER A 49 5.22 -28.59 9.03
N LYS A 50 4.21 -29.07 8.28
CA LYS A 50 3.73 -30.46 8.31
C LYS A 50 4.52 -31.40 7.39
N MET A 51 5.46 -30.87 6.61
CA MET A 51 6.23 -31.64 5.63
C MET A 51 7.61 -32.00 6.18
N ARG A 52 8.02 -33.25 5.92
CA ARG A 52 9.42 -33.67 6.10
C ARG A 52 10.31 -32.98 5.09
N ASP A 53 11.55 -32.74 5.47
CA ASP A 53 12.55 -32.17 4.57
C ASP A 53 12.77 -33.10 3.37
N GLY A 54 12.84 -32.49 2.19
CA GLY A 54 13.00 -33.21 0.94
C GLY A 54 12.44 -32.45 -0.28
N PRO A 55 12.48 -33.08 -1.46
CA PRO A 55 12.11 -32.44 -2.72
C PRO A 55 10.69 -31.84 -2.74
N ALA A 56 9.74 -32.49 -2.07
CA ALA A 56 8.37 -31.99 -1.98
C ALA A 56 8.28 -30.68 -1.17
N LYS A 57 8.97 -30.58 -0.03
CA LYS A 57 9.01 -29.36 0.79
C LYS A 57 9.74 -28.23 0.05
N ASN A 58 10.84 -28.55 -0.64
CA ASN A 58 11.58 -27.58 -1.46
C ASN A 58 10.70 -26.98 -2.58
N SER A 59 9.86 -27.78 -3.24
CA SER A 59 8.93 -27.27 -4.25
C SER A 59 7.90 -26.28 -3.67
N VAL A 60 7.41 -26.54 -2.46
CA VAL A 60 6.51 -25.60 -1.75
C VAL A 60 7.27 -24.33 -1.35
N LYS A 61 8.52 -24.46 -0.87
CA LYS A 61 9.40 -23.34 -0.54
C LYS A 61 9.62 -22.42 -1.73
N THR A 62 9.96 -22.96 -2.90
CA THR A 62 10.13 -22.15 -4.13
C THR A 62 8.87 -21.37 -4.50
N LYS A 63 7.67 -21.95 -4.34
CA LYS A 63 6.41 -21.24 -4.56
C LYS A 63 6.21 -20.11 -3.54
N ALA A 64 6.47 -20.39 -2.26
CA ALA A 64 6.38 -19.39 -1.21
C ALA A 64 7.34 -18.21 -1.45
N LEU A 65 8.57 -18.46 -1.87
CA LEU A 65 9.54 -17.41 -2.24
C LEU A 65 9.05 -16.53 -3.40
N SER A 66 8.44 -17.13 -4.42
CA SER A 66 7.86 -16.35 -5.53
C SER A 66 6.73 -15.43 -5.06
N VAL A 67 5.91 -15.87 -4.09
CA VAL A 67 4.83 -15.06 -3.50
C VAL A 67 5.42 -13.96 -2.61
N LEU A 68 6.43 -14.28 -1.81
CA LEU A 68 7.12 -13.31 -0.96
C LEU A 68 7.78 -12.20 -1.77
N LYS A 69 8.45 -12.56 -2.89
CA LYS A 69 9.02 -11.58 -3.83
C LYS A 69 7.95 -10.62 -4.35
N ARG A 70 6.79 -11.14 -4.76
CA ARG A 70 5.67 -10.31 -5.23
C ARG A 70 5.12 -9.41 -4.12
N ARG A 71 5.04 -9.90 -2.88
CA ARG A 71 4.62 -9.10 -1.73
C ARG A 71 5.57 -7.92 -1.51
N LYS A 72 6.88 -8.17 -1.43
CA LYS A 72 7.91 -7.13 -1.25
C LYS A 72 7.87 -6.07 -2.36
N GLN A 73 7.62 -6.47 -3.60
CA GLN A 73 7.43 -5.52 -4.70
C GLN A 73 6.22 -4.60 -4.48
N TYR A 74 5.10 -5.12 -3.99
CA TYR A 74 3.93 -4.29 -3.67
C TYR A 74 4.14 -3.43 -2.43
N GLU A 75 4.81 -3.92 -1.40
CA GLU A 75 5.19 -3.12 -0.22
C GLU A 75 6.06 -1.93 -0.63
N THR A 76 7.07 -2.16 -1.48
CA THR A 76 7.93 -1.10 -2.01
C THR A 76 7.12 -0.06 -2.79
N GLN A 77 6.23 -0.50 -3.69
CA GLN A 77 5.35 0.42 -4.45
C GLN A 77 4.42 1.21 -3.54
N ARG A 78 3.90 0.58 -2.48
CA ARG A 78 3.02 1.19 -1.50
C ARG A 78 3.76 2.27 -0.72
N ASP A 79 4.95 1.96 -0.22
CA ASP A 79 5.78 2.90 0.56
C ASP A 79 6.22 4.11 -0.28
N GLN A 80 6.55 3.90 -1.56
CA GLN A 80 6.83 4.99 -2.49
C GLN A 80 5.63 5.92 -2.69
N LEU A 81 4.43 5.35 -2.88
CA LEU A 81 3.21 6.14 -3.01
C LEU A 81 2.86 6.89 -1.72
N MET A 82 3.06 6.27 -0.56
CA MET A 82 2.87 6.95 0.74
C MET A 82 3.82 8.14 0.89
N ASN A 83 5.09 7.98 0.51
CA ASN A 83 6.05 9.09 0.51
C ASN A 83 5.63 10.20 -0.47
N GLN A 84 5.12 9.84 -1.66
CA GLN A 84 4.57 10.82 -2.59
C GLN A 84 3.37 11.58 -2.00
N SER A 85 2.44 10.88 -1.35
CA SER A 85 1.30 11.50 -0.67
C SER A 85 1.76 12.49 0.40
N TRP A 86 2.71 12.08 1.25
CA TRP A 86 3.27 12.93 2.29
C TRP A 86 3.94 14.20 1.74
N ASN A 87 4.76 14.08 0.68
CA ASN A 87 5.37 15.25 0.05
C ASN A 87 4.32 16.21 -0.53
N MET A 88 3.24 15.68 -1.09
CA MET A 88 2.12 16.49 -1.58
C MET A 88 1.35 17.18 -0.45
N GLU A 89 1.13 16.50 0.67
CA GLU A 89 0.53 17.10 1.87
C GLU A 89 1.38 18.25 2.40
N GLN A 90 2.71 18.08 2.47
CA GLN A 90 3.62 19.16 2.87
C GLN A 90 3.55 20.36 1.90
N ALA A 91 3.49 20.10 0.59
CA ALA A 91 3.32 21.15 -0.41
C ALA A 91 1.97 21.87 -0.27
N ASN A 92 0.91 21.16 0.10
CA ASN A 92 -0.41 21.74 0.34
C ASN A 92 -0.39 22.66 1.57
N MET A 93 0.24 22.22 2.67
CA MET A 93 0.45 23.06 3.86
C MET A 93 1.26 24.33 3.55
N MET A 94 2.31 24.21 2.74
CA MET A 94 3.10 25.37 2.30
C MET A 94 2.24 26.33 1.46
N THR A 95 1.43 25.80 0.55
CA THR A 95 0.51 26.59 -0.28
C THR A 95 -0.50 27.35 0.58
N ASP A 96 -1.06 26.71 1.60
CA ASP A 96 -2.00 27.38 2.51
C ASP A 96 -1.33 28.44 3.39
N ASN A 97 -0.11 28.20 3.84
CA ASN A 97 0.68 29.23 4.51
C ASN A 97 0.95 30.43 3.60
N LEU A 98 1.30 30.20 2.33
CA LEU A 98 1.51 31.29 1.36
C LEU A 98 0.22 32.08 1.11
N LYS A 99 -0.95 31.43 1.02
CA LYS A 99 -2.25 32.13 0.92
C LYS A 99 -2.51 33.04 2.14
N ASN A 100 -2.20 32.57 3.35
CA ASN A 100 -2.34 33.35 4.57
C ASN A 100 -1.40 34.56 4.60
N VAL A 101 -0.15 34.38 4.15
CA VAL A 101 0.80 35.49 3.99
C VAL A 101 0.29 36.49 2.97
N MET A 102 -0.22 36.03 1.82
CA MET A 102 -0.80 36.90 0.80
C MET A 102 -1.96 37.73 1.35
N THR A 103 -2.87 37.10 2.10
CA THR A 103 -3.99 37.79 2.77
C THR A 103 -3.48 38.87 3.74
N THR A 104 -2.40 38.58 4.47
CA THR A 104 -1.75 39.55 5.37
C THR A 104 -1.15 40.71 4.59
N VAL A 105 -0.48 40.42 3.47
CA VAL A 105 0.10 41.44 2.58
C VAL A 105 -0.98 42.33 1.98
N ASP A 106 -2.11 41.77 1.55
CA ASP A 106 -3.26 42.53 1.04
C ASP A 106 -3.87 43.45 2.13
N ALA A 107 -3.97 42.96 3.36
CA ALA A 107 -4.41 43.76 4.50
C ALA A 107 -3.42 44.90 4.82
N LEU A 108 -2.11 44.63 4.75
CA LEU A 108 -1.06 45.64 4.92
C LEU A 108 -1.12 46.68 3.78
N LYS A 109 -1.32 46.26 2.53
CA LYS A 109 -1.48 47.15 1.38
C LYS A 109 -2.67 48.09 1.57
N THR A 110 -3.82 47.55 2.00
CA THR A 110 -5.04 48.33 2.26
C THR A 110 -4.84 49.33 3.40
N THR A 111 -4.20 48.88 4.49
CA THR A 111 -3.83 49.73 5.62
C THR A 111 -2.88 50.85 5.18
N ASN A 112 -1.85 50.53 4.39
CA ASN A 112 -0.85 51.48 3.92
C ASN A 112 -1.45 52.52 2.96
N GLN A 113 -2.35 52.11 2.05
CA GLN A 113 -3.13 53.03 1.22
C GLN A 113 -3.97 54.01 2.07
N THR A 114 -4.55 53.53 3.16
CA THR A 114 -5.31 54.36 4.10
C THR A 114 -4.41 55.33 4.86
N LEU A 115 -3.26 54.87 5.35
CA LEU A 115 -2.26 55.70 6.02
C LEU A 115 -1.68 56.77 5.08
N LYS A 116 -1.42 56.45 3.81
CA LYS A 116 -0.96 57.42 2.80
C LYS A 116 -1.99 58.52 2.57
N LYS A 117 -3.30 58.19 2.55
CA LYS A 117 -4.38 59.18 2.47
C LYS A 117 -4.45 60.08 3.70
N GLN A 118 -4.10 59.57 4.88
CA GLN A 118 -4.19 60.31 6.15
C GLN A 118 -2.93 61.10 6.51
N TYR A 119 -1.73 60.60 6.19
CA TYR A 119 -0.45 61.10 6.73
C TYR A 119 0.60 61.49 5.67
N GLY A 120 0.33 61.30 4.37
CA GLY A 120 1.30 61.61 3.31
C GLY A 120 2.35 60.50 3.07
N LYS A 121 3.37 60.77 2.24
CA LYS A 121 4.24 59.81 1.53
C LYS A 121 4.75 58.62 2.40
N ILE A 122 4.22 57.43 2.13
CA ILE A 122 4.77 56.13 2.53
C ILE A 122 5.18 55.38 1.26
N ASP A 123 6.33 54.69 1.27
CA ASP A 123 6.85 53.89 0.15
C ASP A 123 6.00 52.62 -0.05
N ILE A 124 5.20 52.61 -1.13
CA ILE A 124 4.35 51.48 -1.55
C ILE A 124 5.13 50.47 -2.40
N ASP A 125 6.18 50.93 -3.07
CA ASP A 125 6.95 50.17 -4.05
C ASP A 125 7.52 48.87 -3.46
N LYS A 126 7.89 48.87 -2.17
CA LYS A 126 8.37 47.67 -1.45
C LYS A 126 7.29 46.63 -1.20
N ILE A 127 6.03 47.03 -1.06
CA ILE A 127 4.91 46.09 -0.87
C ILE A 127 4.54 45.44 -2.20
N GLU A 128 4.60 46.19 -3.30
CA GLU A 128 4.37 45.66 -4.65
C GLU A 128 5.48 44.70 -5.07
N GLN A 129 6.74 45.03 -4.77
CA GLN A 129 7.87 44.14 -5.04
C GLN A 129 7.78 42.80 -4.28
N LEU A 130 7.28 42.85 -3.04
CA LEU A 130 7.06 41.65 -2.22
C LEU A 130 5.88 40.81 -2.72
N GLN A 131 4.89 41.43 -3.38
CA GLN A 131 3.80 40.72 -4.04
C GLN A 131 4.31 39.94 -5.26
N ASP A 132 5.16 40.56 -6.08
CA ASP A 132 5.73 39.91 -7.26
C ASP A 132 6.64 38.74 -6.87
N GLU A 133 7.51 38.91 -5.86
CA GLU A 133 8.34 37.80 -5.34
C GLU A 133 7.49 36.63 -4.78
N MET A 134 6.34 36.90 -4.17
CA MET A 134 5.43 35.84 -3.71
C MET A 134 4.74 35.11 -4.86
N ALA A 135 4.42 35.81 -5.95
CA ALA A 135 3.88 35.19 -7.15
C ALA A 135 4.90 34.23 -7.79
N ASP A 136 6.16 34.65 -7.85
CA ASP A 136 7.26 33.81 -8.34
C ASP A 136 7.52 32.60 -7.43
N LEU A 137 7.44 32.75 -6.11
CA LEU A 137 7.57 31.64 -5.17
C LEU A 137 6.46 30.59 -5.32
N LEU A 138 5.22 31.01 -5.65
CA LEU A 138 4.14 30.10 -5.97
C LEU A 138 4.41 29.32 -7.27
N GLU A 139 5.03 29.96 -8.26
CA GLU A 139 5.42 29.30 -9.52
C GLU A 139 6.57 28.29 -9.30
N ILE A 140 7.59 28.66 -8.53
CA ILE A 140 8.70 27.76 -8.15
C ILE A 140 8.20 26.56 -7.35
N GLY A 141 7.23 26.74 -6.45
CA GLY A 141 6.59 25.63 -5.73
C GLY A 141 5.94 24.61 -6.66
N ASN A 142 5.35 25.07 -7.77
CA ASN A 142 4.79 24.19 -8.80
C ASN A 142 5.88 23.49 -9.64
N ASP A 143 7.03 24.12 -9.87
CA ASP A 143 8.15 23.51 -10.59
C ASP A 143 8.90 22.46 -9.75
N ILE A 144 9.04 22.70 -8.44
CA ILE A 144 9.58 21.71 -7.49
C ILE A 144 8.70 20.45 -7.50
N ASN A 145 7.37 20.62 -7.56
CA ASN A 145 6.39 19.54 -7.67
C ASN A 145 6.63 18.67 -8.92
N ALA A 146 6.92 19.29 -10.07
CA ALA A 146 7.20 18.59 -11.33
C ALA A 146 8.56 17.87 -11.37
N SER A 147 9.52 18.33 -10.55
CA SER A 147 10.85 17.73 -10.45
C SER A 147 10.87 16.51 -9.52
N LEU A 148 10.19 16.60 -8.37
CA LEU A 148 10.09 15.50 -7.40
C LEU A 148 9.35 14.27 -7.93
N ALA A 149 8.48 14.45 -8.93
CA ALA A 149 7.75 13.35 -9.58
C ALA A 149 8.62 12.41 -10.43
N ARG A 150 9.88 12.76 -10.74
CA ARG A 150 10.75 12.02 -11.68
C ARG A 150 11.75 11.05 -11.04
N ALA A 151 11.84 10.98 -9.71
CA ALA A 151 13.01 10.41 -9.03
C ALA A 151 12.92 8.93 -8.60
N TYR A 152 11.89 8.18 -8.98
CA TYR A 152 11.69 6.83 -8.43
C TYR A 152 12.04 5.73 -9.43
N ASP A 153 13.33 5.38 -9.49
CA ASP A 153 13.82 4.15 -10.11
C ASP A 153 13.84 3.05 -9.04
N VAL A 154 13.19 1.93 -9.32
CA VAL A 154 13.15 0.76 -8.43
C VAL A 154 14.33 -0.14 -8.80
N PRO A 155 15.22 -0.50 -7.86
CA PRO A 155 16.19 -1.55 -8.13
C PRO A 155 15.47 -2.87 -8.46
N ASP A 156 15.74 -3.44 -9.63
CA ASP A 156 15.07 -4.65 -10.13
C ASP A 156 15.42 -5.94 -9.34
N ASP A 157 16.46 -5.89 -8.50
CA ASP A 157 17.08 -7.08 -7.93
C ASP A 157 16.79 -7.22 -6.43
N ILE A 158 15.69 -7.91 -6.10
CA ILE A 158 15.43 -8.43 -4.75
C ILE A 158 16.29 -9.69 -4.54
N ASP A 159 17.12 -9.70 -3.50
CA ASP A 159 18.03 -10.81 -3.15
C ASP A 159 17.26 -12.05 -2.66
N GLU A 160 17.50 -13.20 -3.28
CA GLU A 160 16.86 -14.48 -2.93
C GLU A 160 17.27 -14.98 -1.54
N SER A 161 18.49 -14.69 -1.08
CA SER A 161 18.97 -15.10 0.25
C SER A 161 18.30 -14.32 1.38
N GLU A 162 17.96 -13.05 1.14
CA GLU A 162 17.19 -12.23 2.07
C GLU A 162 15.74 -12.73 2.15
N LEU A 163 15.14 -13.08 1.01
CA LEU A 163 13.80 -13.66 0.95
C LEU A 163 13.72 -15.00 1.70
N ASP A 164 14.77 -15.81 1.64
CA ASP A 164 14.84 -17.08 2.36
C ASP A 164 14.83 -16.88 3.88
N ALA A 165 15.63 -15.93 4.38
CA ALA A 165 15.66 -15.59 5.80
C ALA A 165 14.34 -15.01 6.30
N GLU A 166 13.69 -14.17 5.49
CA GLU A 166 12.39 -13.58 5.81
C GLU A 166 11.27 -14.62 5.81
N LEU A 167 11.27 -15.56 4.85
CA LEU A 167 10.31 -16.65 4.81
C LEU A 167 10.41 -17.55 6.05
N GLU A 168 11.63 -17.81 6.52
CA GLU A 168 11.89 -18.56 7.76
C GLU A 168 11.41 -17.79 8.99
N ALA A 169 11.73 -16.50 9.10
CA ALA A 169 11.28 -15.65 10.19
C ALA A 169 9.75 -15.57 10.29
N LEU A 170 9.06 -15.40 9.17
CA LEU A 170 7.60 -15.43 9.13
C LEU A 170 7.04 -16.80 9.57
N GLY A 171 7.76 -17.90 9.30
CA GLY A 171 7.38 -19.25 9.74
C GLY A 171 7.51 -19.41 11.25
N ALA A 172 8.58 -18.88 11.83
CA ALA A 172 8.81 -18.89 13.27
C ALA A 172 7.80 -18.00 14.04
N GLU A 173 7.44 -16.84 13.49
CA GLU A 173 6.39 -15.98 14.04
C GLU A 173 5.02 -16.68 14.04
N ALA A 174 4.68 -17.38 12.95
CA ALA A 174 3.47 -18.18 12.90
C ALA A 174 3.49 -19.29 13.96
N GLU A 175 4.59 -20.02 14.12
CA GLU A 175 4.70 -21.09 15.13
C GLU A 175 4.55 -20.56 16.57
N LEU A 176 5.13 -19.39 16.86
CA LEU A 176 4.96 -18.69 18.14
C LEU A 176 3.51 -18.21 18.34
N GLY A 177 2.90 -17.57 17.34
CA GLY A 177 1.52 -17.11 17.41
C GLY A 177 0.49 -18.24 17.51
N TRP A 178 0.78 -19.40 16.90
CA TRP A 178 0.00 -20.63 17.09
C TRP A 178 0.21 -21.22 18.49
N SER A 179 1.42 -21.16 19.07
CA SER A 179 1.66 -21.61 20.44
C SER A 179 0.92 -20.75 21.48
N GLU A 180 0.73 -19.47 21.20
CA GLU A 180 0.05 -18.50 22.06
C GLU A 180 -1.49 -18.56 21.88
N ALA A 181 -1.97 -18.78 20.66
CA ALA A 181 -3.40 -19.00 20.38
C ALA A 181 -3.92 -20.38 20.81
N ASN A 182 -3.05 -21.38 20.95
CA ASN A 182 -3.44 -22.75 21.34
C ASN A 182 -3.61 -22.94 22.86
N MET A 183 -3.62 -21.86 23.65
CA MET A 183 -4.10 -21.89 25.05
C MET A 183 -5.60 -21.62 25.19
N GLU A 184 -6.31 -21.20 24.14
CA GLU A 184 -7.76 -21.00 24.19
C GLU A 184 -8.35 -20.95 22.78
N SER A 185 -8.81 -22.08 22.22
CA SER A 185 -10.02 -22.20 21.38
C SER A 185 -9.98 -23.43 20.47
N GLU A 186 -11.02 -24.25 20.58
CA GLU A 186 -11.35 -25.33 19.67
C GLU A 186 -11.56 -24.80 18.25
N ILE A 187 -11.01 -25.53 17.28
CA ILE A 187 -11.12 -25.22 15.85
C ILE A 187 -12.61 -25.13 15.46
N PRO A 188 -13.05 -24.06 14.77
CA PRO A 188 -14.45 -23.92 14.35
C PRO A 188 -14.95 -25.11 13.52
N SER A 189 -16.15 -25.60 13.86
CA SER A 189 -16.75 -26.83 13.32
C SER A 189 -16.86 -26.91 11.78
N PHE A 190 -16.70 -25.81 11.04
CA PHE A 190 -16.72 -25.82 9.57
C PHE A 190 -15.39 -26.28 8.93
N LEU A 191 -14.31 -26.43 9.72
CA LEU A 191 -13.01 -26.95 9.28
C LEU A 191 -12.84 -28.47 9.52
N GLN A 192 -13.85 -29.13 10.08
CA GLN A 192 -13.90 -30.60 10.10
C GLN A 192 -14.52 -31.09 8.79
N GLU A 193 -13.75 -31.07 7.69
CA GLU A 193 -14.11 -31.87 6.52
C GLU A 193 -13.96 -33.35 6.88
N GLU A 194 -15.09 -34.05 7.06
CA GLU A 194 -15.11 -35.51 7.09
C GLU A 194 -14.60 -36.03 5.74
N VAL A 195 -13.41 -36.63 5.77
CA VAL A 195 -12.83 -37.30 4.61
C VAL A 195 -13.72 -38.49 4.24
N PRO A 196 -14.34 -38.55 3.05
CA PRO A 196 -15.15 -39.70 2.68
C PRO A 196 -14.24 -40.89 2.41
N THR A 197 -14.40 -41.96 3.18
CA THR A 197 -13.72 -43.24 2.92
C THR A 197 -14.42 -43.98 1.78
N PHE A 198 -13.77 -44.03 0.61
CA PHE A 198 -14.05 -44.91 -0.53
C PHE A 198 -12.76 -45.74 -0.72
N ILE A 199 -12.65 -47.07 -0.83
CA ILE A 199 -13.51 -48.27 -1.00
C ILE A 199 -12.64 -49.45 -0.48
N ASP A 200 -13.21 -50.49 0.12
CA ASP A 200 -12.97 -51.85 -0.41
C ASP A 200 -14.09 -52.83 -0.04
N GLY A 201 -14.69 -53.41 -1.09
CA GLY A 201 -15.78 -54.35 -0.99
C GLY A 201 -15.26 -55.74 -0.66
N GLY A 202 -16.05 -56.48 0.11
CA GLY A 202 -15.86 -57.90 0.31
C GLY A 202 -15.90 -58.30 1.76
N LYS A 203 -17.11 -58.62 2.24
CA LYS A 203 -17.38 -59.73 3.14
C LYS A 203 -18.88 -59.98 3.17
N ASP A 204 -19.28 -60.93 2.35
CA ASP A 204 -20.57 -61.60 2.41
C ASP A 204 -20.82 -62.10 3.84
N GLU A 205 -22.00 -61.77 4.37
CA GLU A 205 -22.54 -62.35 5.58
C GLU A 205 -22.79 -63.86 5.36
N VAL A 206 -21.93 -64.70 5.90
CA VAL A 206 -22.21 -66.14 6.04
C VAL A 206 -22.96 -66.36 7.36
N LYS A 207 -24.28 -66.57 7.25
CA LYS A 207 -25.12 -67.11 8.34
C LYS A 207 -24.64 -68.52 8.71
N PRO A 208 -24.57 -68.90 10.01
CA PRO A 208 -24.26 -70.26 10.38
C PRO A 208 -25.50 -71.16 10.16
N VAL A 209 -25.41 -72.07 9.19
CA VAL A 209 -26.30 -73.22 9.06
C VAL A 209 -25.79 -74.28 10.03
N LYS A 210 -26.59 -74.62 11.06
CA LYS A 210 -26.48 -75.90 11.75
C LYS A 210 -27.52 -76.83 11.15
N GLU A 211 -27.07 -77.77 10.33
CA GLU A 211 -27.82 -78.96 9.98
C GLU A 211 -27.11 -80.20 10.55
N ALA A 212 -27.92 -81.23 10.79
CA ALA A 212 -27.79 -82.26 11.80
C ALA A 212 -26.90 -83.45 11.41
N ALA A 213 -26.52 -84.28 12.40
CA ALA A 213 -26.91 -85.70 12.48
C ALA A 213 -25.98 -86.50 13.41
N ALA A 214 -26.56 -87.10 14.46
CA ALA A 214 -26.43 -88.51 14.83
C ALA A 214 -27.48 -88.82 15.91
#